data_AF-A0A952QI15-F1
#
_entry.id   AF-A0A952QI15-F1
#
_cell.length_a   1.000
_cell.length_b   1.000
_cell.length_c   1.000
_cell.angle_alpha   90.00
_cell.angle_beta   90.00
_cell.angle_gamma   90.00
#
_symmetry.space_group_name_H-M   'P 1'
#
loop_
_entity.id
_entity.type
_entity.pdbx_description
1 polymer ?
#
loop_
_entity_poly.entity_id
_entity_poly.type
_entity_poly.pdbx_seq_one_letter_code
_entity_poly.pdbx_strand_id
1 'polypeptide(L)'
;MAPSILLAISIGQLPTEPCAHAFSPQEADRIVTFWNQEGRLKSEDLHPTEPFQPVYAPAASVWLHEMYKKRDPGRPLIPTKIPAPRTERDRQWDLAIDRQMAQDFAWATSAAAWMNRGLAESATIGSPTSRTLAALPADLLAVAGEPPPFYEVNRPQRATVVFDGFYGVYSEAVDVPNKYLFYRSACGTATTANPPSESDLRTLVHLAGISTKLVKPILAVAQLEGGFDTVNTYDSGGISLGIIQFASLPSGRGSLVALLQSYRQKNPAEYAANFRKYGVDVAPDGRLTVVDPRTGFELSGSDAVQAVVEDKRLTAVFQRAATLSQNFKSAQLRLFAQAFNPAGISIPVTLGGQSISVPVTKFITSESGMATLMDRLVNRGNLDGLPEIVGRIARDAGVTTVSGLAGLERPIVEAMTYRNNFLAVSALTQPPAYSGPAGDARIAEISGTPVGPANGVASAKGGIGKSGGLGASEPLSVAPFDPTRAGRVAPPAGAAPQASKPADPSPAKAPTPTTPAGPITVAGG
;
A
#
# COMPACT_ATOMS: atom_id res chain seq x y z
N MET A 1 8.90 21.37 45.30
CA MET A 1 7.50 21.04 44.95
C MET A 1 6.76 22.37 44.77
N ALA A 2 6.53 22.78 43.52
CA ALA A 2 5.80 23.99 43.16
C ALA A 2 4.52 23.56 42.40
N PRO A 3 3.36 24.18 42.64
CA PRO A 3 2.12 23.75 42.02
C PRO A 3 2.02 24.28 40.58
N SER A 4 1.72 23.38 39.65
CA SER A 4 1.39 23.73 38.26
C SER A 4 0.01 24.39 38.22
N ILE A 5 -0.04 25.65 37.80
CA ILE A 5 -1.26 26.39 37.50
C ILE A 5 -1.73 25.94 36.11
N LEU A 6 -2.84 25.20 36.06
CA LEU A 6 -3.56 24.85 34.84
C LEU A 6 -4.43 26.04 34.43
N LEU A 7 -3.98 26.78 33.42
CA LEU A 7 -4.77 27.82 32.77
C LEU A 7 -5.74 27.12 31.78
N ALA A 8 -7.01 27.01 32.16
CA ALA A 8 -8.07 26.57 31.24
C ALA A 8 -8.35 27.70 30.24
N ILE A 9 -7.76 27.61 29.04
CA ILE A 9 -8.14 28.46 27.91
C ILE A 9 -9.46 27.90 27.39
N SER A 10 -10.56 28.61 27.69
CA SER A 10 -11.85 28.38 27.06
C SER A 10 -11.70 28.65 25.56
N ILE A 11 -11.69 27.60 24.75
CA ILE A 11 -11.71 27.69 23.30
C ILE A 11 -13.10 28.23 22.93
N GLY A 12 -13.23 29.55 22.83
CA GLY A 12 -14.42 30.18 22.27
C GLY A 12 -14.69 29.60 20.89
N GLN A 13 -15.95 29.31 20.59
CA GLN A 13 -16.38 28.91 19.25
C GLN A 13 -15.83 29.91 18.24
N LEU A 14 -14.79 29.52 17.50
CA LEU A 14 -14.30 30.32 16.39
C LEU A 14 -15.44 30.45 15.39
N PRO A 15 -15.69 31.65 14.85
CA PRO A 15 -16.71 31.84 13.83
C PRO A 15 -16.42 30.87 12.67
N THR A 16 -17.38 30.00 12.37
CA THR A 16 -17.37 29.16 11.18
C THR A 16 -17.66 30.04 9.98
N GLU A 17 -16.69 30.88 9.58
CA GLU A 17 -16.77 31.48 8.27
C GLU A 17 -16.80 30.34 7.25
N PRO A 18 -17.77 30.33 6.32
CA PRO A 18 -17.84 29.30 5.30
C PRO A 18 -16.51 29.29 4.56
N CYS A 19 -15.83 28.13 4.56
CA CYS A 19 -14.59 27.97 3.81
C CYS A 19 -14.85 28.41 2.37
N ALA A 20 -14.11 29.40 1.89
CA ALA A 20 -14.18 29.82 0.51
C ALA A 20 -13.97 28.59 -0.39
N HIS A 21 -14.90 28.35 -1.31
CA HIS A 21 -14.82 27.28 -2.30
C HIS A 21 -13.48 27.35 -3.04
N ALA A 22 -12.79 26.21 -3.14
CA ALA A 22 -11.54 26.10 -3.86
C ALA A 22 -11.73 26.27 -5.37
N PHE A 23 -12.91 25.89 -5.90
CA PHE A 23 -13.26 26.00 -7.31
C PHE A 23 -14.41 26.98 -7.54
N SER A 24 -14.28 27.80 -8.57
CA SER A 24 -15.42 28.57 -9.07
C SER A 24 -16.45 27.64 -9.73
N PRO A 25 -17.74 28.01 -9.78
CA PRO A 25 -18.75 27.23 -10.51
C PRO A 25 -18.36 26.97 -11.98
N GLN A 26 -17.75 27.96 -12.65
CA GLN A 26 -17.28 27.79 -14.03
C GLN A 26 -16.08 26.85 -14.16
N GLU A 27 -15.25 26.69 -13.12
CA GLU A 27 -14.23 25.64 -13.10
C GLU A 27 -14.88 24.27 -12.94
N ALA A 28 -15.82 24.11 -12.00
CA ALA A 28 -16.54 22.87 -11.79
C ALA A 28 -17.26 22.39 -13.05
N ASP A 29 -18.00 23.27 -13.74
CA ASP A 29 -18.68 22.97 -15.00
C ASP A 29 -17.71 22.51 -16.10
N ARG A 30 -16.55 23.16 -16.19
CA ARG A 30 -15.49 22.77 -17.14
C ARG A 30 -14.89 21.41 -16.81
N ILE A 31 -14.70 21.10 -15.53
CA ILE A 31 -14.18 19.81 -15.06
C ILE A 31 -15.18 18.69 -15.36
N VAL A 32 -16.47 18.89 -15.08
CA VAL A 32 -17.54 17.93 -15.39
C VAL A 32 -17.63 17.71 -16.90
N THR A 33 -17.65 18.81 -17.68
CA THR A 33 -17.67 18.73 -19.15
C THR A 33 -16.45 17.98 -19.67
N PHE A 34 -15.27 18.26 -19.12
CA PHE A 34 -14.03 17.56 -19.47
C PHE A 34 -14.17 16.06 -19.18
N TRP A 35 -14.61 15.65 -18.00
CA TRP A 35 -14.67 14.24 -17.61
C TRP A 35 -15.81 13.43 -18.22
N ASN A 36 -16.86 14.09 -18.70
CA ASN A 36 -18.01 13.44 -19.35
C ASN A 36 -17.90 13.36 -20.88
N GLN A 37 -16.78 13.80 -21.46
CA GLN A 37 -16.49 13.50 -22.86
C GLN A 37 -16.35 11.99 -23.07
N GLU A 38 -16.88 11.51 -24.19
CA GLU A 38 -16.85 10.10 -24.57
C GLU A 38 -15.43 9.55 -24.62
N GLY A 39 -15.26 8.28 -24.18
CA GLY A 39 -13.98 7.56 -24.23
C GLY A 39 -13.02 7.84 -23.08
N ARG A 40 -13.34 8.77 -22.17
CA ARG A 40 -12.43 9.14 -21.08
C ARG A 40 -12.46 8.23 -19.87
N LEU A 41 -13.62 7.67 -19.58
CA LEU A 41 -13.80 6.60 -18.62
C LEU A 41 -14.59 5.51 -19.33
N LYS A 42 -13.99 4.33 -19.43
CA LYS A 42 -14.69 3.12 -19.82
C LYS A 42 -14.63 2.16 -18.64
N SER A 43 -15.78 1.84 -18.06
CA SER A 43 -15.89 0.76 -17.09
C SER A 43 -16.42 -0.47 -17.80
N GLU A 44 -15.77 -1.60 -17.59
CA GLU A 44 -16.21 -2.90 -18.08
C GLU A 44 -16.00 -3.93 -16.98
N ASP A 45 -16.78 -5.01 -17.00
CA ASP A 45 -16.45 -6.17 -16.19
C ASP A 45 -15.04 -6.64 -16.58
N LEU A 46 -14.17 -6.90 -15.59
CA LEU A 46 -12.75 -7.21 -15.82
C LEU A 46 -12.56 -8.27 -16.91
N HIS A 47 -13.45 -9.26 -16.93
CA HIS A 47 -13.74 -10.02 -18.13
C HIS A 47 -15.26 -10.21 -18.27
N PRO A 48 -15.86 -10.05 -19.46
CA PRO A 48 -17.29 -10.31 -19.69
C PRO A 48 -17.70 -11.75 -19.35
N THR A 49 -16.72 -12.66 -19.42
CA THR A 49 -16.82 -14.08 -19.06
C THR A 49 -16.37 -14.38 -17.63
N GLU A 50 -15.84 -13.39 -16.89
CA GLU A 50 -15.41 -13.65 -15.51
C GLU A 50 -16.59 -13.67 -14.56
N PRO A 51 -16.65 -14.70 -13.71
CA PRO A 51 -17.72 -14.91 -12.77
C PRO A 51 -17.69 -13.86 -11.64
N PHE A 52 -18.86 -13.57 -11.06
CA PHE A 52 -18.94 -13.14 -9.65
C PHE A 52 -18.04 -14.05 -8.81
N GLN A 53 -17.31 -13.49 -7.84
CA GLN A 53 -16.40 -14.23 -6.99
C GLN A 53 -16.51 -13.78 -5.53
N PRO A 54 -16.17 -14.66 -4.56
CA PRO A 54 -16.02 -14.26 -3.18
C PRO A 54 -14.85 -13.29 -3.04
N VAL A 55 -15.09 -12.13 -2.44
CA VAL A 55 -14.07 -11.12 -2.13
C VAL A 55 -14.08 -10.85 -0.64
N TYR A 56 -12.90 -10.65 -0.04
CA TYR A 56 -12.81 -10.27 1.37
C TYR A 56 -13.50 -8.91 1.59
N ALA A 57 -14.26 -8.76 2.67
CA ALA A 57 -15.11 -7.59 2.89
C ALA A 57 -14.37 -6.48 3.67
N PRO A 58 -14.45 -5.20 3.26
CA PRO A 58 -13.89 -4.09 4.02
C PRO A 58 -14.46 -3.98 5.45
N ALA A 59 -15.77 -4.24 5.60
CA ALA A 59 -16.43 -4.22 6.91
C ALA A 59 -15.79 -5.23 7.90
N ALA A 60 -15.43 -6.42 7.41
CA ALA A 60 -14.76 -7.43 8.23
C ALA A 60 -13.35 -7.02 8.65
N SER A 61 -12.63 -6.34 7.75
CA SER A 61 -11.33 -5.75 8.09
C SER A 61 -11.43 -4.72 9.20
N VAL A 62 -12.43 -3.83 9.15
CA VAL A 62 -12.69 -2.83 10.20
C VAL A 62 -13.05 -3.51 11.53
N TRP A 63 -13.93 -4.52 11.48
CA TRP A 63 -14.31 -5.27 12.68
C TRP A 63 -13.10 -5.98 13.33
N LEU A 64 -12.29 -6.68 12.53
CA LEU A 64 -11.07 -7.34 13.03
C LEU A 64 -10.08 -6.33 13.61
N HIS A 65 -9.87 -5.20 12.93
CA HIS A 65 -8.96 -4.15 13.41
C HIS A 65 -9.36 -3.66 14.81
N GLU A 66 -10.64 -3.36 15.02
CA GLU A 66 -11.13 -2.91 16.34
C GLU A 66 -11.11 -4.02 17.38
N MET A 67 -11.40 -5.27 16.99
CA MET A 67 -11.27 -6.43 17.87
C MET A 67 -9.82 -6.59 18.38
N TYR A 68 -8.83 -6.60 17.48
CA TYR A 68 -7.41 -6.75 17.87
C TYR A 68 -6.93 -5.58 18.73
N LYS A 69 -7.37 -4.34 18.47
CA LYS A 69 -7.08 -3.18 19.33
C LYS A 69 -7.60 -3.34 20.75
N LYS A 70 -8.81 -3.89 20.91
CA LYS A 70 -9.42 -4.14 22.22
C LYS A 70 -8.78 -5.33 22.94
N ARG A 71 -8.39 -6.37 22.20
CA ARG A 71 -7.67 -7.54 22.72
C ARG A 71 -6.29 -7.18 23.26
N ASP A 72 -5.57 -6.33 22.53
CA ASP A 72 -4.15 -6.00 22.78
C ASP A 72 -3.94 -4.48 22.97
N PRO A 73 -4.54 -3.84 24.00
CA PRO A 73 -4.49 -2.39 24.16
C PRO A 73 -3.04 -1.90 24.32
N GLY A 74 -2.72 -0.82 23.61
CA GLY A 74 -1.39 -0.20 23.61
C GLY A 74 -0.37 -0.88 22.68
N ARG A 75 -0.70 -2.01 22.03
CA ARG A 75 0.18 -2.62 21.01
C ARG A 75 -0.17 -2.09 19.62
N PRO A 76 0.82 -1.60 18.85
CA PRO A 76 0.57 -1.17 17.48
C PRO A 76 0.24 -2.38 16.61
N LEU A 77 -0.81 -2.27 15.80
CA LEU A 77 -1.10 -3.23 14.74
C LEU A 77 -0.17 -2.97 13.55
N ILE A 78 0.35 -4.04 12.97
CA ILE A 78 1.30 -3.98 11.84
C ILE A 78 0.56 -4.44 10.58
N PRO A 79 0.54 -3.65 9.49
CA PRO A 79 -0.19 -3.99 8.27
C PRO A 79 0.01 -5.40 7.73
N THR A 80 1.24 -5.90 7.80
CA THR A 80 1.62 -7.19 7.22
C THR A 80 1.54 -8.36 8.20
N LYS A 81 1.07 -8.15 9.45
CA LYS A 81 1.09 -9.19 10.48
C LYS A 81 -0.21 -9.24 11.27
N ILE A 82 -0.79 -10.43 11.32
CA ILE A 82 -1.87 -10.75 12.25
C ILE A 82 -1.25 -10.91 13.65
N PRO A 83 -1.73 -10.20 14.68
CA PRO A 83 -1.18 -10.35 16.02
C PRO A 83 -1.40 -11.77 16.56
N ALA A 84 -0.33 -12.44 16.97
CA ALA A 84 -0.40 -13.80 17.51
C ALA A 84 -1.21 -13.85 18.83
N PRO A 85 -1.96 -14.93 19.08
CA PRO A 85 -2.68 -15.09 20.34
C PRO A 85 -1.70 -15.18 21.52
N ARG A 86 -2.02 -14.54 22.65
CA ARG A 86 -1.16 -14.50 23.85
C ARG A 86 -1.66 -15.41 24.96
N THR A 87 -2.96 -15.66 24.95
CA THR A 87 -3.64 -16.53 25.90
C THR A 87 -4.35 -17.67 25.16
N GLU A 88 -4.70 -18.73 25.88
CA GLU A 88 -5.56 -19.79 25.33
C GLU A 88 -6.91 -19.23 24.88
N ARG A 89 -7.40 -18.21 25.59
CA ARG A 89 -8.62 -17.49 25.24
C ARG A 89 -8.52 -16.78 23.89
N ASP A 90 -7.42 -16.08 23.62
CA ASP A 90 -7.20 -15.44 22.32
C ASP A 90 -7.16 -16.49 21.20
N ARG A 91 -6.53 -17.64 21.45
CA ARG A 91 -6.48 -18.76 20.50
C ARG A 91 -7.89 -19.28 20.19
N GLN A 92 -8.75 -19.40 21.21
CA GLN A 92 -10.15 -19.80 21.02
C GLN A 92 -10.93 -18.76 20.21
N TRP A 93 -10.70 -17.47 20.44
CA TRP A 93 -11.29 -16.41 19.62
C TRP A 93 -10.83 -16.49 18.16
N ASP A 94 -9.53 -16.65 17.93
CA ASP A 94 -8.95 -16.74 16.58
C ASP A 94 -9.52 -17.95 15.81
N LEU A 95 -9.66 -19.12 16.49
CA LEU A 95 -10.28 -20.32 15.93
C LEU A 95 -11.77 -20.11 15.59
N ALA A 96 -12.51 -19.39 16.44
CA ALA A 96 -13.92 -19.08 16.16
C ALA A 96 -14.07 -18.15 14.95
N ILE A 97 -13.19 -17.15 14.83
CA ILE A 97 -13.11 -16.24 13.68
C ILE A 97 -12.76 -17.03 12.40
N ASP A 98 -11.77 -17.91 12.44
CA ASP A 98 -11.39 -18.73 11.28
C ASP A 98 -12.55 -19.62 10.80
N ARG A 99 -13.32 -20.19 11.73
CA ARG A 99 -14.52 -20.96 11.40
C ARG A 99 -15.59 -20.10 10.73
N GLN A 100 -15.87 -18.92 11.26
CA GLN A 100 -16.84 -17.99 10.67
C GLN A 100 -16.40 -17.54 9.27
N MET A 101 -15.12 -17.21 9.10
CA MET A 101 -14.54 -16.85 7.80
C MET A 101 -14.70 -17.95 6.77
N ALA A 102 -14.41 -19.21 7.14
CA ALA A 102 -14.56 -20.35 6.23
C ALA A 102 -16.02 -20.57 5.82
N GLN A 103 -16.98 -20.38 6.74
CA GLN A 103 -18.41 -20.45 6.44
C GLN A 103 -18.87 -19.33 5.51
N ASP A 104 -18.45 -18.09 5.78
CA ASP A 104 -18.77 -16.93 4.93
C ASP A 104 -18.15 -17.08 3.53
N PHE A 105 -16.93 -17.62 3.42
CA PHE A 105 -16.30 -17.92 2.14
C PHE A 105 -17.06 -18.99 1.36
N ALA A 106 -17.47 -20.08 2.01
CA ALA A 106 -18.25 -21.15 1.37
C ALA A 106 -19.63 -20.64 0.90
N TRP A 107 -20.28 -19.82 1.73
CA TRP A 107 -21.53 -19.14 1.36
C TRP A 107 -21.33 -18.22 0.15
N ALA A 108 -20.34 -17.32 0.19
CA ALA A 108 -20.07 -16.39 -0.89
C ALA A 108 -19.69 -17.12 -2.19
N THR A 109 -18.97 -18.24 -2.10
CA THR A 109 -18.66 -19.10 -3.26
C THR A 109 -19.92 -19.71 -3.86
N SER A 110 -20.84 -20.22 -3.04
CA SER A 110 -22.13 -20.77 -3.52
C SER A 110 -23.01 -19.68 -4.15
N ALA A 111 -23.09 -18.51 -3.52
CA ALA A 111 -23.85 -17.37 -4.03
C ALA A 111 -23.26 -16.84 -5.35
N ALA A 112 -21.94 -16.72 -5.44
CA ALA A 112 -21.22 -16.41 -6.67
C ALA A 112 -21.58 -17.41 -7.78
N ALA A 113 -21.42 -18.72 -7.54
CA ALA A 113 -21.77 -19.75 -8.51
C ALA A 113 -23.22 -19.61 -9.01
N TRP A 114 -24.17 -19.37 -8.10
CA TRP A 114 -25.56 -19.14 -8.47
C TRP A 114 -25.77 -17.90 -9.34
N MET A 115 -25.10 -16.78 -9.03
CA MET A 115 -25.15 -15.56 -9.86
C MET A 115 -24.55 -15.80 -11.25
N ASN A 116 -23.57 -16.70 -11.36
CA ASN A 116 -22.89 -17.06 -12.60
C ASN A 116 -23.60 -18.09 -13.46
N ARG A 117 -24.76 -18.60 -13.03
CA ARG A 117 -25.50 -19.65 -13.76
C ARG A 117 -25.85 -19.30 -15.20
N GLY A 118 -25.92 -18.01 -15.55
CA GLY A 118 -26.17 -17.53 -16.91
C GLY A 118 -24.90 -17.31 -17.75
N LEU A 119 -23.71 -17.34 -17.15
CA LEU A 119 -22.43 -17.11 -17.81
C LEU A 119 -21.72 -18.40 -18.23
N ALA A 120 -21.99 -19.50 -17.53
CA ALA A 120 -21.49 -20.82 -17.87
C ALA A 120 -22.60 -21.63 -18.57
N GLU A 121 -22.27 -22.37 -19.64
CA GLU A 121 -23.13 -23.41 -20.23
C GLU A 121 -23.33 -24.63 -19.30
N SER A 122 -23.15 -24.46 -17.98
CA SER A 122 -23.07 -25.54 -17.01
C SER A 122 -24.40 -25.80 -16.30
N ALA A 123 -24.70 -27.09 -16.16
CA ALA A 123 -25.95 -27.66 -15.68
C ALA A 123 -26.28 -27.28 -14.23
N THR A 124 -27.55 -26.95 -13.98
CA THR A 124 -28.25 -26.95 -12.68
C THR A 124 -27.41 -26.54 -11.46
N ILE A 125 -27.06 -25.26 -11.37
CA ILE A 125 -26.58 -24.69 -10.11
C ILE A 125 -27.79 -24.50 -9.18
N GLY A 126 -27.79 -25.21 -8.04
CA GLY A 126 -28.82 -25.07 -7.01
C GLY A 126 -28.86 -23.66 -6.41
N SER A 127 -29.92 -23.36 -5.65
CA SER A 127 -30.01 -22.07 -4.93
C SER A 127 -28.82 -21.90 -3.97
N PRO A 128 -28.40 -20.65 -3.67
CA PRO A 128 -27.31 -20.40 -2.72
C PRO A 128 -27.60 -21.08 -1.38
N THR A 129 -26.56 -21.63 -0.75
CA THR A 129 -26.69 -22.07 0.64
C THR A 129 -27.07 -20.90 1.53
N SER A 130 -27.84 -21.14 2.59
CA SER A 130 -28.12 -20.09 3.58
C SER A 130 -26.86 -19.79 4.38
N ARG A 131 -26.56 -18.51 4.59
CA ARG A 131 -25.44 -18.08 5.43
C ARG A 131 -25.71 -18.55 6.86
N THR A 132 -24.89 -19.48 7.35
CA THR A 132 -24.96 -19.97 8.73
C THR A 132 -23.90 -19.24 9.54
N LEU A 133 -24.31 -18.58 10.63
CA LEU A 133 -23.39 -17.96 11.57
C LEU A 133 -22.93 -19.02 12.59
N ALA A 134 -21.62 -19.21 12.71
CA ALA A 134 -21.06 -19.97 13.83
C ALA A 134 -21.36 -19.23 15.13
N ALA A 135 -21.74 -19.98 16.17
CA ALA A 135 -21.83 -19.43 17.50
C ALA A 135 -20.44 -18.92 17.93
N LEU A 136 -20.31 -17.61 18.09
CA LEU A 136 -19.10 -17.00 18.64
C LEU A 136 -19.08 -17.13 20.17
N PRO A 137 -17.89 -17.21 20.78
CA PRO A 137 -17.76 -17.10 22.23
C PRO A 137 -18.45 -15.82 22.74
N ALA A 138 -19.30 -15.94 23.77
CA ALA A 138 -20.08 -14.81 24.29
C ALA A 138 -19.21 -13.63 24.75
N ASP A 139 -18.00 -13.94 25.18
CA ASP A 139 -17.02 -12.97 25.62
C ASP A 139 -16.26 -12.28 24.46
N LEU A 140 -16.11 -12.95 23.30
CA LEU A 140 -15.68 -12.30 22.06
C LEU A 140 -16.75 -11.32 21.59
N LEU A 141 -18.03 -11.74 21.60
CA LEU A 141 -19.17 -10.87 21.27
C LEU A 141 -19.25 -9.65 22.18
N ALA A 142 -19.02 -9.82 23.49
CA ALA A 142 -18.99 -8.70 24.43
C ALA A 142 -17.88 -7.67 24.11
N VAL A 143 -16.76 -8.11 23.54
CA VAL A 143 -15.62 -7.24 23.20
C VAL A 143 -15.79 -6.60 21.82
N ALA A 144 -16.13 -7.39 20.80
CA ALA A 144 -16.09 -6.98 19.40
C ALA A 144 -17.48 -6.73 18.78
N GLY A 145 -18.55 -7.18 19.42
CA GLY A 145 -19.88 -7.23 18.82
C GLY A 145 -20.00 -8.34 17.76
N GLU A 146 -21.18 -8.43 17.14
CA GLU A 146 -21.43 -9.35 16.02
C GLU A 146 -20.55 -9.01 14.80
N PRO A 147 -19.89 -10.00 14.17
CA PRO A 147 -19.08 -9.74 12.99
C PRO A 147 -19.97 -9.49 11.76
N PRO A 148 -19.56 -8.59 10.85
CA PRO A 148 -20.15 -8.52 9.52
C PRO A 148 -19.80 -9.78 8.69
N PRO A 149 -20.36 -9.95 7.48
CA PRO A 149 -19.83 -10.91 6.51
C PRO A 149 -18.32 -10.71 6.31
N PHE A 150 -17.54 -11.78 6.44
CA PHE A 150 -16.11 -11.77 6.12
C PHE A 150 -15.84 -11.75 4.63
N TYR A 151 -16.76 -12.30 3.84
CA TYR A 151 -16.70 -12.31 2.40
C TYR A 151 -18.02 -11.81 1.82
N GLU A 152 -17.91 -11.08 0.73
CA GLU A 152 -19.01 -10.60 -0.09
C GLU A 152 -18.89 -11.20 -1.49
N VAL A 153 -19.98 -11.18 -2.26
CA VAL A 153 -19.97 -11.59 -3.66
C VAL A 153 -19.82 -10.33 -4.49
N ASN A 154 -18.72 -10.22 -5.23
CA ASN A 154 -18.46 -9.07 -6.09
C ASN A 154 -18.10 -9.52 -7.51
N ARG A 155 -18.40 -8.65 -8.47
CA ARG A 155 -17.92 -8.77 -9.85
C ARG A 155 -16.90 -7.65 -10.11
N PRO A 156 -15.59 -7.96 -10.02
CA PRO A 156 -14.56 -6.95 -10.19
C PRO A 156 -14.72 -6.17 -11.48
N GLN A 157 -14.70 -4.84 -11.36
CA GLN A 157 -14.72 -3.95 -12.49
C GLN A 157 -13.30 -3.59 -12.91
N ARG A 158 -13.14 -3.37 -14.22
CA ARG A 158 -11.97 -2.74 -14.82
C ARG A 158 -12.38 -1.39 -15.36
N ALA A 159 -11.71 -0.35 -14.90
CA ALA A 159 -11.83 0.99 -15.46
C ALA A 159 -10.61 1.31 -16.31
N THR A 160 -10.85 1.78 -17.53
CA THR A 160 -9.83 2.40 -18.38
C THR A 160 -10.07 3.91 -18.41
N VAL A 161 -9.04 4.69 -18.12
CA VAL A 161 -9.10 6.14 -18.10
C VAL A 161 -8.12 6.71 -19.12
N VAL A 162 -8.59 7.61 -19.98
CA VAL A 162 -7.80 8.21 -21.06
C VAL A 162 -7.99 9.71 -21.09
N PHE A 163 -6.90 10.48 -20.99
CA PHE A 163 -6.93 11.95 -21.11
C PHE A 163 -5.53 12.53 -21.31
N ASP A 164 -5.40 13.59 -22.11
CA ASP A 164 -4.17 14.36 -22.32
C ASP A 164 -2.91 13.48 -22.51
N GLY A 165 -3.02 12.45 -23.34
CA GLY A 165 -1.94 11.49 -23.66
C GLY A 165 -1.67 10.42 -22.59
N PHE A 166 -2.37 10.45 -21.47
CA PHE A 166 -2.30 9.43 -20.43
C PHE A 166 -3.32 8.31 -20.67
N TYR A 167 -2.90 7.09 -20.35
CA TYR A 167 -3.71 5.88 -20.39
C TYR A 167 -3.47 5.11 -19.10
N GLY A 168 -4.53 4.94 -18.30
CA GLY A 168 -4.50 4.20 -17.04
C GLY A 168 -5.53 3.08 -17.04
N VAL A 169 -5.18 1.94 -16.45
CA VAL A 169 -6.08 0.80 -16.23
C VAL A 169 -6.11 0.49 -14.74
N TYR A 170 -7.32 0.40 -14.20
CA TYR A 170 -7.56 0.19 -12.78
C TYR A 170 -8.49 -1.00 -12.62
N SER A 171 -8.14 -1.90 -11.70
CA SER A 171 -8.98 -3.02 -11.31
C SER A 171 -9.47 -2.80 -9.89
N GLU A 172 -10.75 -3.03 -9.68
CA GLU A 172 -11.35 -3.06 -8.34
C GLU A 172 -11.17 -4.43 -7.68
N ALA A 173 -11.59 -4.55 -6.43
CA ALA A 173 -11.46 -5.77 -5.63
C ALA A 173 -10.02 -6.28 -5.55
N VAL A 174 -9.12 -5.43 -5.07
CA VAL A 174 -7.71 -5.76 -4.86
C VAL A 174 -7.61 -7.03 -4.03
N ASP A 175 -6.81 -7.99 -4.51
CA ASP A 175 -6.52 -9.21 -3.78
C ASP A 175 -5.64 -8.88 -2.56
N VAL A 176 -6.23 -8.99 -1.38
CA VAL A 176 -5.58 -8.74 -0.10
C VAL A 176 -5.49 -10.04 0.70
N PRO A 177 -4.45 -10.22 1.53
CA PRO A 177 -4.38 -11.39 2.39
C PRO A 177 -5.64 -11.58 3.24
N ASN A 178 -6.01 -12.83 3.51
CA ASN A 178 -7.08 -13.12 4.46
C ASN A 178 -6.77 -12.47 5.83
N LYS A 179 -7.80 -11.91 6.47
CA LYS A 179 -7.67 -11.14 7.72
C LYS A 179 -6.79 -9.89 7.61
N TYR A 180 -6.59 -9.33 6.41
CA TYR A 180 -5.90 -8.06 6.28
C TYR A 180 -6.65 -6.96 7.04
N LEU A 181 -6.01 -6.39 8.07
CA LEU A 181 -6.66 -5.50 9.06
C LEU A 181 -6.85 -4.05 8.57
N PHE A 182 -6.25 -3.72 7.43
CA PHE A 182 -6.17 -2.36 6.92
C PHE A 182 -6.95 -2.17 5.62
N TYR A 183 -7.68 -3.18 5.14
CA TYR A 183 -8.57 -3.07 3.97
C TYR A 183 -9.77 -2.15 4.27
N ARG A 184 -10.03 -1.16 3.42
CA ARG A 184 -11.08 -0.15 3.65
C ARG A 184 -12.01 0.09 2.48
N SER A 185 -11.62 -0.26 1.25
CA SER A 185 -12.48 -0.06 0.09
C SER A 185 -12.40 -1.19 -0.92
N ALA A 186 -13.56 -1.78 -1.23
CA ALA A 186 -13.71 -2.76 -2.29
C ALA A 186 -13.56 -2.16 -3.70
N CYS A 187 -13.87 -0.87 -3.84
CA CYS A 187 -13.66 -0.10 -5.06
C CYS A 187 -12.25 0.47 -5.15
N GLY A 188 -11.41 0.31 -4.13
CA GLY A 188 -10.01 0.74 -4.18
C GLY A 188 -9.25 0.00 -5.28
N THR A 189 -8.18 0.61 -5.75
CA THR A 189 -7.27 0.05 -6.76
C THR A 189 -5.84 0.01 -6.22
N ALA A 190 -5.04 -0.90 -6.79
CA ALA A 190 -3.60 -0.95 -6.62
C ALA A 190 -2.94 -0.95 -8.00
N THR A 191 -2.04 0.01 -8.24
CA THR A 191 -1.17 0.02 -9.42
C THR A 191 0.27 -0.02 -8.94
N THR A 192 1.08 -0.86 -9.56
CA THR A 192 2.51 -0.95 -9.28
C THR A 192 3.28 -0.35 -10.45
N ALA A 193 4.29 0.45 -10.13
CA ALA A 193 5.23 0.95 -11.10
C ALA A 193 6.63 0.43 -10.80
N ASN A 194 7.44 0.30 -11.85
CA ASN A 194 8.84 -0.05 -11.68
C ASN A 194 9.56 1.07 -10.93
N PRO A 195 10.49 0.73 -10.00
CA PRO A 195 11.39 1.71 -9.43
C PRO A 195 12.14 2.48 -10.53
N PRO A 196 12.50 3.77 -10.28
CA PRO A 196 13.25 4.54 -11.26
C PRO A 196 14.63 3.91 -11.52
N SER A 197 15.17 4.10 -12.72
CA SER A 197 16.58 3.77 -12.96
C SER A 197 17.49 4.68 -12.12
N GLU A 198 18.73 4.23 -11.85
CA GLU A 198 19.69 5.05 -11.11
C GLU A 198 19.98 6.38 -11.83
N SER A 199 20.05 6.36 -13.16
CA SER A 199 20.30 7.56 -13.99
C SER A 199 19.15 8.57 -13.89
N ASP A 200 17.91 8.09 -14.00
CA ASP A 200 16.72 8.95 -13.86
C ASP A 200 16.67 9.53 -12.45
N LEU A 201 16.93 8.70 -11.44
CA LEU A 201 16.94 9.13 -10.05
C LEU A 201 18.03 10.18 -9.79
N ARG A 202 19.23 10.06 -10.37
CA ARG A 202 20.29 11.09 -10.28
C ARG A 202 19.82 12.43 -10.82
N THR A 203 19.17 12.44 -11.97
CA THR A 203 18.61 13.65 -12.59
C THR A 203 17.56 14.28 -11.68
N LEU A 204 16.64 13.48 -11.15
CA LEU A 204 15.56 13.95 -10.28
C LEU A 204 16.08 14.44 -8.91
N VAL A 205 17.09 13.78 -8.33
CA VAL A 205 17.76 14.20 -7.08
C VAL A 205 18.45 15.55 -7.26
N HIS A 206 19.11 15.76 -8.40
CA HIS A 206 19.70 17.06 -8.73
C HIS A 206 18.63 18.15 -8.84
N LEU A 207 17.55 17.89 -9.59
CA LEU A 207 16.41 18.80 -9.71
C LEU A 207 15.73 19.10 -8.36
N ALA A 208 15.69 18.11 -7.47
CA ALA A 208 15.13 18.27 -6.13
C ALA A 208 16.01 19.12 -5.19
N GLY A 209 17.29 19.33 -5.53
CA GLY A 209 18.28 20.01 -4.69
C GLY A 209 18.82 19.14 -3.57
N ILE A 210 18.90 17.82 -3.78
CA ILE A 210 19.31 16.83 -2.79
C ILE A 210 20.72 16.33 -3.10
N SER A 211 21.46 15.89 -2.07
CA SER A 211 22.79 15.29 -2.24
C SER A 211 22.73 14.01 -3.08
N THR A 212 23.62 13.89 -4.06
CA THR A 212 23.78 12.68 -4.89
C THR A 212 24.21 11.44 -4.10
N LYS A 213 24.75 11.61 -2.88
CA LYS A 213 25.08 10.51 -1.97
C LYS A 213 23.83 9.73 -1.51
N LEU A 214 22.65 10.32 -1.62
CA LEU A 214 21.39 9.66 -1.25
C LEU A 214 20.77 8.85 -2.39
N VAL A 215 21.30 8.92 -3.62
CA VAL A 215 20.71 8.24 -4.78
C VAL A 215 20.56 6.74 -4.54
N LYS A 216 21.64 6.06 -4.13
CA LYS A 216 21.60 4.60 -3.93
C LYS A 216 20.76 4.18 -2.71
N PRO A 217 20.87 4.84 -1.54
CA PRO A 217 19.96 4.59 -0.43
C PRO A 217 18.47 4.77 -0.79
N ILE A 218 18.14 5.86 -1.50
CA ILE A 218 16.76 6.11 -1.97
C ILE A 218 16.31 5.01 -2.91
N LEU A 219 17.15 4.65 -3.90
CA LEU A 219 16.83 3.59 -4.85
C LEU A 219 16.56 2.25 -4.15
N ALA A 220 17.39 1.90 -3.18
CA ALA A 220 17.25 0.64 -2.44
C ALA A 220 15.96 0.58 -1.62
N VAL A 221 15.52 1.71 -1.03
CA VAL A 221 14.22 1.80 -0.34
C VAL A 221 13.06 1.80 -1.34
N ALA A 222 13.19 2.54 -2.44
CA ALA A 222 12.18 2.60 -3.50
C ALA A 222 11.91 1.22 -4.13
N GLN A 223 12.92 0.35 -4.22
CA GLN A 223 12.74 -1.03 -4.69
C GLN A 223 11.76 -1.86 -3.83
N LEU A 224 11.52 -1.46 -2.58
CA LEU A 224 10.56 -2.12 -1.69
C LEU A 224 9.15 -1.53 -1.81
N GLU A 225 9.03 -0.25 -2.16
CA GLU A 225 7.77 0.52 -2.14
C GLU A 225 7.15 0.70 -3.55
N GLY A 226 7.98 0.68 -4.60
CA GLY A 226 7.60 0.85 -6.00
C GLY A 226 8.09 2.15 -6.65
N GLY A 227 7.51 2.48 -7.80
CA GLY A 227 7.83 3.67 -8.59
C GLY A 227 7.13 4.97 -8.13
N PHE A 228 7.43 6.06 -8.82
CA PHE A 228 6.87 7.39 -8.53
C PHE A 228 5.36 7.48 -8.72
N ASP A 229 4.78 6.61 -9.53
CA ASP A 229 3.38 6.53 -9.93
C ASP A 229 2.69 5.23 -9.46
N THR A 230 3.28 4.53 -8.49
CA THR A 230 2.58 3.46 -7.74
C THR A 230 1.43 4.09 -6.95
N VAL A 231 0.21 3.57 -7.10
CA VAL A 231 -0.99 4.05 -6.39
C VAL A 231 -1.65 2.94 -5.60
N ASN A 232 -2.11 3.26 -4.40
CA ASN A 232 -2.97 2.41 -3.59
C ASN A 232 -4.13 3.25 -3.02
N THR A 233 -5.37 2.79 -3.18
CA THR A 233 -6.58 3.43 -2.66
C THR A 233 -7.50 2.48 -1.90
N TYR A 234 -7.03 1.28 -1.56
CA TYR A 234 -7.87 0.23 -0.96
C TYR A 234 -7.73 0.12 0.55
N ASP A 235 -6.73 0.74 1.16
CA ASP A 235 -6.40 0.57 2.58
C ASP A 235 -6.63 1.81 3.46
N SER A 236 -6.24 1.72 4.72
CA SER A 236 -6.37 2.80 5.70
C SER A 236 -5.59 4.08 5.40
N GLY A 237 -4.68 4.06 4.42
CA GLY A 237 -3.94 5.22 3.95
C GLY A 237 -4.80 6.22 3.16
N GLY A 238 -6.04 5.86 2.82
CA GLY A 238 -6.87 6.66 1.92
C GLY A 238 -6.31 6.57 0.52
N ILE A 239 -5.73 7.67 0.02
CA ILE A 239 -4.94 7.69 -1.22
C ILE A 239 -3.46 7.65 -0.85
N SER A 240 -2.76 6.64 -1.34
CA SER A 240 -1.30 6.47 -1.24
C SER A 240 -0.67 6.54 -2.63
N LEU A 241 0.40 7.35 -2.78
CA LEU A 241 1.05 7.60 -4.06
C LEU A 241 2.58 7.63 -3.94
N GLY A 242 3.23 6.98 -4.90
CA GLY A 242 4.61 7.25 -5.28
C GLY A 242 5.68 6.53 -4.49
N ILE A 243 6.91 7.07 -4.55
CA ILE A 243 8.16 6.34 -4.24
C ILE A 243 8.25 5.78 -2.81
N ILE A 244 7.42 6.30 -1.90
CA ILE A 244 7.27 5.82 -0.52
C ILE A 244 5.81 5.80 -0.06
N GLN A 245 4.86 5.74 -0.99
CA GLN A 245 3.43 5.72 -0.69
C GLN A 245 2.98 6.91 0.19
N PHE A 246 3.21 8.14 -0.27
CA PHE A 246 2.70 9.34 0.38
C PHE A 246 1.18 9.23 0.54
N ALA A 247 0.69 9.33 1.78
CA ALA A 247 -0.70 9.04 2.12
C ALA A 247 -1.50 10.31 2.45
N SER A 248 -2.76 10.34 2.03
CA SER A 248 -3.73 11.38 2.39
C SER A 248 -4.50 11.08 3.66
N LEU A 249 -4.40 9.86 4.20
CA LEU A 249 -5.19 9.34 5.30
C LEU A 249 -6.71 9.46 5.04
N PRO A 250 -7.58 8.87 5.87
CA PRO A 250 -9.03 9.01 5.68
C PRO A 250 -9.52 10.45 5.86
N SER A 251 -8.75 11.32 6.51
CA SER A 251 -9.12 12.72 6.76
C SER A 251 -8.89 13.66 5.56
N GLY A 252 -8.23 13.19 4.49
CA GLY A 252 -7.76 14.06 3.42
C GLY A 252 -6.66 15.03 3.88
N ARG A 253 -5.82 14.59 4.81
CA ARG A 253 -4.64 15.28 5.34
C ARG A 253 -3.51 14.26 5.52
N GLY A 254 -2.27 14.63 5.24
CA GLY A 254 -1.15 13.72 5.43
C GLY A 254 0.04 14.09 4.56
N SER A 255 0.95 13.15 4.39
CA SER A 255 2.18 13.37 3.62
C SER A 255 1.89 13.61 2.13
N LEU A 256 0.81 13.02 1.56
CA LEU A 256 0.38 13.32 0.20
C LEU A 256 -0.11 14.77 0.06
N VAL A 257 -0.87 15.25 1.03
CA VAL A 257 -1.40 16.62 0.98
C VAL A 257 -0.29 17.63 1.19
N ALA A 258 0.66 17.36 2.10
CA ALA A 258 1.88 18.16 2.24
C ALA A 258 2.72 18.20 0.95
N LEU A 259 2.82 17.07 0.23
CA LEU A 259 3.46 17.00 -1.08
C LEU A 259 2.76 17.90 -2.10
N LEU A 260 1.43 17.80 -2.21
CA LEU A 260 0.65 18.63 -3.14
C LEU A 260 0.79 20.12 -2.82
N GLN A 261 0.75 20.51 -1.55
CA GLN A 261 0.96 21.90 -1.13
C GLN A 261 2.35 22.40 -1.51
N SER A 262 3.39 21.63 -1.20
CA SER A 262 4.78 21.95 -1.57
C SER A 262 4.94 22.08 -3.08
N TYR A 263 4.30 21.20 -3.84
CA TYR A 263 4.32 21.25 -5.30
C TYR A 263 3.59 22.48 -5.85
N ARG A 264 2.40 22.82 -5.32
CA ARG A 264 1.64 24.02 -5.67
C ARG A 264 2.42 25.30 -5.38
N GLN A 265 3.08 25.39 -4.23
CA GLN A 265 3.86 26.58 -3.84
C GLN A 265 5.07 26.79 -4.75
N LYS A 266 5.76 25.71 -5.14
CA LYS A 266 7.02 25.81 -5.89
C LYS A 266 6.83 25.80 -7.40
N ASN A 267 5.77 25.17 -7.90
CA ASN A 267 5.47 25.05 -9.33
C ASN A 267 3.98 25.31 -9.59
N PRO A 268 3.44 26.50 -9.28
CA PRO A 268 2.00 26.77 -9.29
C PRO A 268 1.34 26.55 -10.64
N ALA A 269 1.98 26.96 -11.74
CA ALA A 269 1.44 26.77 -13.09
C ALA A 269 1.35 25.28 -13.47
N GLU A 270 2.38 24.50 -13.14
CA GLU A 270 2.41 23.08 -13.45
C GLU A 270 1.49 22.27 -12.53
N TYR A 271 1.38 22.66 -11.27
CA TYR A 271 0.36 22.15 -10.35
C TYR A 271 -1.04 22.36 -10.92
N ALA A 272 -1.34 23.58 -11.39
CA ALA A 272 -2.64 23.88 -11.99
C ALA A 272 -2.90 23.02 -13.23
N ALA A 273 -1.89 22.79 -14.07
CA ALA A 273 -1.99 21.94 -15.25
C ALA A 273 -2.14 20.44 -14.92
N ASN A 274 -1.51 19.96 -13.85
CA ASN A 274 -1.50 18.55 -13.47
C ASN A 274 -2.62 18.12 -12.52
N PHE A 275 -3.17 19.04 -11.72
CA PHE A 275 -4.17 18.74 -10.69
C PHE A 275 -5.42 19.62 -10.83
N ARG A 276 -5.30 20.94 -10.68
CA ARG A 276 -6.46 21.85 -10.61
C ARG A 276 -7.35 21.77 -11.86
N LYS A 277 -6.74 21.70 -13.04
CA LYS A 277 -7.44 21.53 -14.34
C LYS A 277 -8.40 20.33 -14.34
N TYR A 278 -8.11 19.30 -13.55
CA TYR A 278 -8.86 18.05 -13.50
C TYR A 278 -9.72 17.90 -12.23
N GLY A 279 -9.84 18.96 -11.44
CA GLY A 279 -10.66 18.98 -10.24
C GLY A 279 -9.98 18.43 -9.00
N VAL A 280 -8.66 18.55 -8.87
CA VAL A 280 -7.93 18.23 -7.63
C VAL A 280 -7.19 19.47 -7.14
N ASP A 281 -7.40 19.86 -5.87
CA ASP A 281 -6.66 20.95 -5.22
C ASP A 281 -6.43 20.64 -3.73
N VAL A 282 -5.68 21.52 -3.06
CA VAL A 282 -5.56 21.55 -1.60
C VAL A 282 -6.06 22.89 -1.07
N ALA A 283 -6.98 22.83 -0.12
CA ALA A 283 -7.52 23.99 0.56
C ALA A 283 -6.42 24.71 1.38
N PRO A 284 -6.56 26.03 1.66
CA PRO A 284 -5.58 26.79 2.44
C PRO A 284 -5.27 26.18 3.82
N ASP A 285 -6.24 25.49 4.42
CA ASP A 285 -6.11 24.84 5.71
C ASP A 285 -5.44 23.45 5.64
N GLY A 286 -5.02 23.01 4.45
CA GLY A 286 -4.33 21.74 4.23
C GLY A 286 -5.20 20.51 4.19
N ARG A 287 -6.46 20.64 3.74
CA ARG A 287 -7.30 19.51 3.33
C ARG A 287 -7.30 19.31 1.82
N LEU A 288 -7.30 18.05 1.39
CA LEU A 288 -7.58 17.68 0.00
C LEU A 288 -9.00 18.16 -0.37
N THR A 289 -9.13 18.72 -1.57
CA THR A 289 -10.41 19.16 -2.13
C THR A 289 -10.51 18.69 -3.57
N VAL A 290 -11.67 18.16 -3.96
CA VAL A 290 -11.90 17.68 -5.33
C VAL A 290 -13.26 18.13 -5.86
N VAL A 291 -13.39 18.21 -7.18
CA VAL A 291 -14.70 18.31 -7.84
C VAL A 291 -15.12 16.90 -8.24
N ASP A 292 -16.28 16.45 -7.76
CA ASP A 292 -16.88 15.18 -8.20
C ASP A 292 -17.14 15.25 -9.71
N PRO A 293 -16.48 14.42 -10.53
CA PRO A 293 -16.63 14.47 -11.97
C PRO A 293 -18.05 14.20 -12.48
N ARG A 294 -18.93 13.60 -11.65
CA ARG A 294 -20.32 13.30 -11.99
C ARG A 294 -21.25 14.48 -11.76
N THR A 295 -21.11 15.15 -10.62
CA THR A 295 -22.09 16.12 -10.12
C THR A 295 -21.60 17.56 -10.19
N GLY A 296 -20.28 17.78 -10.26
CA GLY A 296 -19.67 19.10 -10.15
C GLY A 296 -19.58 19.63 -8.73
N PHE A 297 -20.01 18.85 -7.72
CA PHE A 297 -19.89 19.28 -6.33
C PHE A 297 -18.44 19.28 -5.86
N GLU A 298 -18.07 20.34 -5.14
CA GLU A 298 -16.80 20.41 -4.44
C GLU A 298 -16.90 19.60 -3.14
N LEU A 299 -16.01 18.64 -2.98
CA LEU A 299 -15.87 17.77 -1.81
C LEU A 299 -14.54 18.07 -1.12
N SER A 300 -14.49 17.96 0.21
CA SER A 300 -13.28 18.26 1.00
C SER A 300 -13.01 17.20 2.06
N GLY A 301 -11.74 17.02 2.43
CA GLY A 301 -11.33 16.11 3.51
C GLY A 301 -11.69 14.65 3.21
N SER A 302 -12.42 14.01 4.11
CA SER A 302 -12.82 12.61 3.97
C SER A 302 -13.69 12.35 2.75
N ASP A 303 -14.62 13.24 2.42
CA ASP A 303 -15.49 13.08 1.25
C ASP A 303 -14.68 13.18 -0.05
N ALA A 304 -13.67 14.05 -0.08
CA ALA A 304 -12.74 14.14 -1.20
C ALA A 304 -11.92 12.86 -1.38
N VAL A 305 -11.41 12.27 -0.28
CA VAL A 305 -10.68 11.00 -0.32
C VAL A 305 -11.57 9.90 -0.86
N GLN A 306 -12.80 9.79 -0.34
CA GLN A 306 -13.77 8.79 -0.79
C GLN A 306 -14.07 8.94 -2.29
N ALA A 307 -14.28 10.16 -2.78
CA ALA A 307 -14.51 10.40 -4.20
C ALA A 307 -13.33 9.96 -5.09
N VAL A 308 -12.08 10.15 -4.65
CA VAL A 308 -10.91 9.67 -5.39
C VAL A 308 -10.83 8.14 -5.43
N VAL A 309 -11.14 7.48 -4.30
CA VAL A 309 -11.16 6.02 -4.18
C VAL A 309 -12.22 5.41 -5.12
N GLU A 310 -13.41 6.00 -5.13
CA GLU A 310 -14.54 5.52 -5.93
C GLU A 310 -14.38 5.83 -7.43
N ASP A 311 -13.96 7.05 -7.79
CA ASP A 311 -13.88 7.49 -9.19
C ASP A 311 -12.45 7.40 -9.74
N LYS A 312 -12.24 6.44 -10.64
CA LYS A 312 -10.91 6.17 -11.23
C LYS A 312 -10.38 7.33 -12.08
N ARG A 313 -11.24 8.25 -12.54
CA ARG A 313 -10.78 9.48 -13.22
C ARG A 313 -9.92 10.32 -12.28
N LEU A 314 -10.35 10.49 -11.02
CA LEU A 314 -9.61 11.26 -10.03
C LEU A 314 -8.33 10.52 -9.60
N THR A 315 -8.38 9.20 -9.39
CA THR A 315 -7.16 8.40 -9.13
C THR A 315 -6.13 8.57 -10.25
N ALA A 316 -6.59 8.57 -11.51
CA ALA A 316 -5.73 8.73 -12.67
C ALA A 316 -5.03 10.10 -12.75
N VAL A 317 -5.60 11.16 -12.16
CA VAL A 317 -4.94 12.48 -12.08
C VAL A 317 -3.62 12.38 -11.32
N PHE A 318 -3.62 11.72 -10.16
CA PHE A 318 -2.43 11.52 -9.33
C PHE A 318 -1.38 10.69 -10.06
N GLN A 319 -1.80 9.58 -10.66
CA GLN A 319 -0.90 8.70 -11.39
C GLN A 319 -0.29 9.42 -12.59
N ARG A 320 -1.10 10.12 -13.41
CA ARG A 320 -0.63 10.90 -14.55
C ARG A 320 0.42 11.92 -14.16
N ALA A 321 0.16 12.72 -13.12
CA ALA A 321 1.11 13.72 -12.65
C ALA A 321 2.43 13.05 -12.25
N ALA A 322 2.35 11.91 -11.55
CA ALA A 322 3.50 11.12 -11.15
C ALA A 322 4.25 10.46 -12.31
N THR A 323 3.58 10.08 -13.39
CA THR A 323 4.21 9.50 -14.58
C THR A 323 4.89 10.58 -15.43
N LEU A 324 4.22 11.72 -15.64
CA LEU A 324 4.61 12.69 -16.67
C LEU A 324 5.44 13.88 -16.14
N SER A 325 5.21 14.35 -14.91
CA SER A 325 5.86 15.57 -14.41
C SER A 325 7.18 15.28 -13.68
N GLN A 326 8.29 15.74 -14.25
CA GLN A 326 9.59 15.70 -13.57
C GLN A 326 9.62 16.54 -12.29
N ASN A 327 8.93 17.67 -12.27
CA ASN A 327 8.86 18.54 -11.08
C ASN A 327 8.00 17.93 -9.98
N PHE A 328 6.97 17.16 -10.31
CA PHE A 328 6.20 16.42 -9.31
C PHE A 328 7.02 15.25 -8.75
N LYS A 329 7.74 14.50 -9.60
CA LYS A 329 8.71 13.47 -9.16
C LYS A 329 9.82 14.07 -8.27
N SER A 330 10.36 15.23 -8.62
CA SER A 330 11.37 15.91 -7.79
C SER A 330 10.78 16.47 -6.49
N ALA A 331 9.51 16.91 -6.49
CA ALA A 331 8.80 17.29 -5.28
C ALA A 331 8.62 16.09 -4.32
N GLN A 332 8.32 14.90 -4.84
CA GLN A 332 8.29 13.66 -4.06
C GLN A 332 9.66 13.42 -3.38
N LEU A 333 10.76 13.46 -4.14
CA LEU A 333 12.10 13.27 -3.58
C LEU A 333 12.48 14.32 -2.55
N ARG A 334 12.10 15.58 -2.79
CA ARG A 334 12.40 16.67 -1.86
C ARG A 334 11.70 16.47 -0.52
N LEU A 335 10.41 16.14 -0.56
CA LEU A 335 9.67 15.86 0.67
C LEU A 335 10.19 14.59 1.34
N PHE A 336 10.52 13.55 0.55
CA PHE A 336 11.16 12.34 1.05
C PHE A 336 12.44 12.68 1.84
N ALA A 337 13.36 13.42 1.24
CA ALA A 337 14.64 13.75 1.88
C ALA A 337 14.46 14.69 3.08
N GLN A 338 13.43 15.55 3.08
CA GLN A 338 13.14 16.40 4.24
C GLN A 338 12.64 15.58 5.43
N ALA A 339 11.78 14.58 5.20
CA ALA A 339 11.12 13.83 6.27
C ALA A 339 11.90 12.57 6.69
N PHE A 340 12.63 11.93 5.78
CA PHE A 340 13.16 10.58 5.98
C PHE A 340 14.67 10.48 5.76
N ASN A 341 15.41 11.60 5.67
CA ASN A 341 16.87 11.57 5.60
C ASN A 341 17.49 11.50 7.01
N PRO A 342 18.07 10.35 7.42
CA PRO A 342 18.68 10.20 8.73
C PRO A 342 19.90 11.11 8.94
N ALA A 343 20.52 11.64 7.87
CA ALA A 343 21.70 12.48 7.98
C ALA A 343 21.45 13.82 8.73
N GLY A 344 20.20 14.29 8.75
CA GLY A 344 19.80 15.50 9.48
C GLY A 344 19.45 15.26 10.96
N ILE A 345 19.50 14.01 11.42
CA ILE A 345 19.04 13.63 12.77
C ILE A 345 20.23 13.54 13.73
N SER A 346 20.05 14.07 14.94
CA SER A 346 20.95 13.83 16.08
C SER A 346 20.19 13.06 17.16
N ILE A 347 20.86 12.11 17.80
CA ILE A 347 20.28 11.26 18.83
C ILE A 347 21.06 11.37 20.13
N PRO A 348 20.42 11.23 21.31
CA PRO A 348 21.14 11.11 22.57
C PRO A 348 21.83 9.74 22.64
N VAL A 349 23.11 9.70 23.00
CA VAL A 349 23.88 8.46 23.23
C VAL A 349 24.61 8.58 24.55
N THR A 350 24.58 7.54 25.38
CA THR A 350 25.36 7.52 26.62
C THR A 350 26.74 6.91 26.38
N LEU A 351 27.79 7.72 26.45
CA LEU A 351 29.18 7.30 26.30
C LEU A 351 29.98 7.69 27.55
N GLY A 352 30.73 6.76 28.13
CA GLY A 352 31.53 7.03 29.34
C GLY A 352 30.69 7.54 30.52
N GLY A 353 29.41 7.16 30.61
CA GLY A 353 28.47 7.64 31.64
C GLY A 353 27.84 9.01 31.37
N GLN A 354 28.16 9.66 30.25
CA GLN A 354 27.59 10.95 29.85
C GLN A 354 26.63 10.80 28.67
N SER A 355 25.44 11.41 28.77
CA SER A 355 24.50 11.50 27.65
C SER A 355 24.88 12.68 26.75
N ILE A 356 25.19 12.41 25.49
CA ILE A 356 25.60 13.40 24.49
C ILE A 356 24.73 13.30 23.24
N SER A 357 24.40 14.43 22.61
CA SER A 357 23.70 14.46 21.33
C SER A 357 24.68 14.21 20.19
N VAL A 358 24.52 13.13 19.45
CA VAL A 358 25.42 12.69 18.37
C VAL A 358 24.67 12.72 17.05
N PRO A 359 25.14 13.47 16.04
CA PRO A 359 24.59 13.38 14.68
C PRO A 359 24.76 11.96 14.13
N VAL A 360 23.72 11.40 13.50
CA VAL A 360 23.76 10.05 12.92
C VAL A 360 24.92 9.88 11.93
N THR A 361 25.24 10.93 11.18
CA THR A 361 26.36 10.96 10.21
C THR A 361 27.75 10.80 10.83
N LYS A 362 27.88 10.86 12.16
CA LYS A 362 29.15 10.60 12.85
C LYS A 362 29.47 9.11 12.97
N PHE A 363 28.48 8.23 12.87
CA PHE A 363 28.67 6.79 13.04
C PHE A 363 27.96 5.93 12.00
N ILE A 364 27.09 6.50 11.17
CA ILE A 364 26.54 5.85 9.98
C ILE A 364 26.97 6.65 8.75
N THR A 365 27.80 6.04 7.90
CA THR A 365 28.41 6.69 6.73
C THR A 365 28.24 5.90 5.44
N SER A 366 28.00 4.60 5.54
CA SER A 366 27.74 3.70 4.41
C SER A 366 26.34 3.90 3.81
N GLU A 367 26.19 3.60 2.52
CA GLU A 367 24.90 3.63 1.84
C GLU A 367 23.93 2.58 2.40
N SER A 368 24.42 1.39 2.78
CA SER A 368 23.61 0.34 3.42
C SER A 368 23.10 0.74 4.80
N GLY A 369 23.92 1.44 5.60
CA GLY A 369 23.48 1.99 6.88
C GLY A 369 22.44 3.10 6.71
N MET A 370 22.65 4.01 5.77
CA MET A 370 21.65 5.04 5.42
C MET A 370 20.34 4.43 4.94
N ALA A 371 20.37 3.44 4.04
CA ALA A 371 19.18 2.75 3.54
C ALA A 371 18.41 2.05 4.66
N THR A 372 19.11 1.41 5.60
CA THR A 372 18.51 0.74 6.76
C THR A 372 17.74 1.72 7.65
N LEU A 373 18.34 2.88 7.95
CA LEU A 373 17.68 3.89 8.76
C LEU A 373 16.55 4.60 7.99
N MET A 374 16.70 4.81 6.69
CA MET A 374 15.64 5.34 5.83
C MET A 374 14.43 4.40 5.77
N ASP A 375 14.62 3.09 5.58
CA ASP A 375 13.55 2.08 5.60
C ASP A 375 12.74 2.16 6.90
N ARG A 376 13.44 2.27 8.03
CA ARG A 376 12.79 2.38 9.34
C ARG A 376 12.02 3.69 9.49
N LEU A 377 12.60 4.82 9.07
CA LEU A 377 11.95 6.12 9.06
C LEU A 377 10.68 6.12 8.20
N VAL A 378 10.70 5.52 7.02
CA VAL A 378 9.53 5.40 6.13
C VAL A 378 8.41 4.59 6.80
N ASN A 379 8.76 3.50 7.49
CA ASN A 379 7.76 2.56 8.03
C ASN A 379 7.26 2.92 9.43
N ARG A 380 8.08 3.61 10.21
CA ARG A 380 7.81 3.91 11.63
C ARG A 380 7.64 5.38 11.92
N GLY A 381 8.04 6.25 10.99
CA GLY A 381 8.11 7.69 11.18
C GLY A 381 9.20 8.16 12.14
N ASN A 382 10.00 7.25 12.70
CA ASN A 382 11.03 7.55 13.70
C ASN A 382 12.19 6.53 13.70
N LEU A 383 13.21 6.82 14.51
CA LEU A 383 14.37 5.96 14.76
C LEU A 383 14.38 5.43 16.21
N ASP A 384 13.21 5.16 16.78
CA ASP A 384 13.09 4.66 18.15
C ASP A 384 13.92 3.37 18.34
N GLY A 385 14.61 3.29 19.48
CA GLY A 385 15.52 2.19 19.80
C GLY A 385 16.96 2.43 19.34
N LEU A 386 17.21 3.35 18.40
CA LEU A 386 18.57 3.65 17.95
C LEU A 386 19.47 4.17 19.08
N PRO A 387 19.07 5.14 19.93
CA PRO A 387 19.83 5.56 21.10
C PRO A 387 20.30 4.40 22.00
N GLU A 388 19.37 3.50 22.33
CA GLU A 388 19.60 2.36 23.22
C GLU A 388 20.52 1.33 22.57
N ILE A 389 20.32 1.05 21.28
CA ILE A 389 21.14 0.12 20.50
C ILE A 389 22.59 0.63 20.40
N VAL A 390 22.77 1.91 20.03
CA VAL A 390 24.10 2.51 19.93
C VAL A 390 24.78 2.53 21.30
N GLY A 391 24.08 2.96 22.36
CA GLY A 391 24.64 3.02 23.72
C GLY A 391 25.00 1.65 24.29
N ARG A 392 24.24 0.59 23.97
CA ARG A 392 24.57 -0.78 24.33
C ARG A 392 25.82 -1.27 23.60
N ILE A 393 25.82 -1.21 22.26
CA ILE A 393 26.93 -1.69 21.44
C ILE A 393 28.23 -0.93 21.77
N ALA A 394 28.16 0.38 22.02
CA ALA A 394 29.31 1.17 22.45
C ALA A 394 29.85 0.70 23.81
N ARG A 395 28.99 0.44 24.79
CA ARG A 395 29.38 -0.07 26.11
C ARG A 395 30.04 -1.44 26.02
N ASP A 396 29.44 -2.35 25.25
CA ASP A 396 29.94 -3.72 25.06
C ASP A 396 31.31 -3.71 24.36
N ALA A 397 31.53 -2.76 23.44
CA ALA A 397 32.80 -2.56 22.76
C ALA A 397 33.81 -1.68 23.54
N GLY A 398 33.47 -1.20 24.74
CA GLY A 398 34.33 -0.29 25.51
C GLY A 398 34.54 1.09 24.88
N VAL A 399 33.68 1.50 23.95
CA VAL A 399 33.75 2.78 23.25
C VAL A 399 33.12 3.88 24.11
N THR A 400 33.93 4.87 24.49
CA THR A 400 33.53 6.00 25.34
C THR A 400 33.54 7.35 24.65
N THR A 401 33.88 7.39 23.36
CA THR A 401 33.98 8.63 22.56
C THR A 401 33.16 8.55 21.29
N VAL A 402 32.72 9.71 20.77
CA VAL A 402 31.96 9.80 19.52
C VAL A 402 32.77 9.26 18.33
N SER A 403 34.07 9.53 18.28
CA SER A 403 34.93 9.07 17.19
C SER A 403 35.03 7.55 17.13
N GLY A 404 34.95 6.87 18.28
CA GLY A 404 34.95 5.41 18.33
C GLY A 404 33.68 4.76 17.77
N LEU A 405 32.55 5.50 17.70
CA LEU A 405 31.28 4.95 17.22
C LEU A 405 31.30 4.58 15.74
N ALA A 406 32.11 5.25 14.91
CA ALA A 406 32.21 4.95 13.49
C ALA A 406 32.71 3.52 13.22
N GLY A 407 33.55 2.97 14.10
CA GLY A 407 33.99 1.58 14.03
C GLY A 407 32.89 0.56 14.35
N LEU A 408 31.75 1.01 14.88
CA LEU A 408 30.61 0.18 15.30
C LEU A 408 29.46 0.21 14.28
N GLU A 409 29.63 0.83 13.11
CA GLU A 409 28.55 1.02 12.14
C GLU A 409 27.87 -0.31 11.77
N ARG A 410 28.64 -1.34 11.44
CA ARG A 410 28.11 -2.65 11.02
C ARG A 410 27.17 -3.29 12.06
N PRO A 411 27.59 -3.55 13.32
CA PRO A 411 26.69 -4.15 14.31
C PRO A 411 25.50 -3.24 14.66
N ILE A 412 25.64 -1.92 14.55
CA ILE A 412 24.49 -1.00 14.71
C ILE A 412 23.48 -1.21 13.57
N VAL A 413 23.95 -1.26 12.32
CA VAL A 413 23.08 -1.47 11.15
C VAL A 413 22.40 -2.83 11.21
N GLU A 414 23.12 -3.89 11.57
CA GLU A 414 22.55 -5.23 11.78
C GLU A 414 21.41 -5.20 12.80
N ALA A 415 21.64 -4.58 13.97
CA ALA A 415 20.63 -4.45 15.03
C ALA A 415 19.44 -3.55 14.65
N MET A 416 19.64 -2.63 13.70
CA MET A 416 18.61 -1.71 13.22
C MET A 416 17.81 -2.22 12.03
N THR A 417 18.18 -3.37 11.46
CA THR A 417 17.46 -4.04 10.36
C THR A 417 15.97 -4.20 10.70
N TYR A 418 15.08 -3.86 9.75
CA TYR A 418 13.63 -3.91 9.96
C TYR A 418 12.94 -4.83 8.96
N ARG A 419 12.80 -4.45 7.68
CA ARG A 419 12.18 -5.30 6.64
C ARG A 419 13.19 -6.01 5.75
N ASN A 420 14.24 -5.28 5.34
CA ASN A 420 15.23 -5.77 4.38
C ASN A 420 16.65 -5.64 4.94
N ASN A 421 17.50 -6.62 4.64
CA ASN A 421 18.91 -6.60 5.03
C ASN A 421 19.76 -5.88 3.97
N PHE A 422 19.96 -4.57 4.13
CA PHE A 422 20.75 -3.77 3.19
C PHE A 422 22.26 -4.06 3.24
N LEU A 423 22.74 -4.79 4.24
CA LEU A 423 24.13 -5.28 4.27
C LEU A 423 24.37 -6.41 3.25
N ALA A 424 23.30 -7.06 2.77
CA ALA A 424 23.37 -8.06 1.71
C ALA A 424 23.32 -7.45 0.29
N VAL A 425 23.08 -6.13 0.16
CA VAL A 425 22.96 -5.47 -1.14
C VAL A 425 24.33 -4.97 -1.60
N SER A 426 25.00 -5.76 -2.44
CA SER A 426 26.37 -5.50 -2.91
C SER A 426 26.55 -4.20 -3.69
N ALA A 427 25.47 -3.67 -4.29
CA ALA A 427 25.48 -2.40 -5.01
C ALA A 427 25.66 -1.17 -4.09
N LEU A 428 25.39 -1.32 -2.79
CA LEU A 428 25.57 -0.30 -1.76
C LEU A 428 26.96 -0.41 -1.14
N THR A 429 27.58 0.73 -0.88
CA THR A 429 28.75 0.78 0.02
C THR A 429 28.38 0.19 1.38
N GLN A 430 29.30 -0.62 1.89
CA GLN A 430 29.13 -1.39 3.12
C GLN A 430 29.93 -0.74 4.25
N PRO A 431 29.47 -0.84 5.51
CA PRO A 431 30.28 -0.42 6.63
C PRO A 431 31.56 -1.26 6.72
N PRO A 432 32.64 -0.76 7.33
CA PRO A 432 33.84 -1.55 7.57
C PRO A 432 33.52 -2.89 8.26
N ALA A 433 34.38 -3.89 8.06
CA ALA A 433 34.30 -5.12 8.85
C ALA A 433 34.51 -4.78 10.33
N TYR A 434 33.67 -5.32 11.20
CA TYR A 434 33.80 -5.14 12.64
C TYR A 434 34.86 -6.11 13.17
N SER A 435 35.91 -5.58 13.80
CA SER A 435 37.04 -6.35 14.35
C SER A 435 36.99 -6.56 15.86
N GLY A 436 35.90 -6.14 16.52
CA GLY A 436 35.73 -6.35 17.96
C GLY A 436 35.54 -7.83 18.32
N PRO A 437 35.57 -8.16 19.63
CA PRO A 437 35.32 -9.53 20.09
C PRO A 437 34.01 -10.01 19.46
N ALA A 438 34.06 -11.18 18.81
CA ALA A 438 32.92 -11.77 18.10
C ALA A 438 31.72 -11.77 19.06
N GLY A 439 30.81 -10.82 18.87
CA GLY A 439 29.69 -10.62 19.77
C GLY A 439 28.84 -11.87 19.78
N ASP A 440 28.53 -12.37 20.97
CA ASP A 440 27.56 -13.44 21.20
C ASP A 440 26.33 -13.23 20.31
N ALA A 441 25.83 -14.30 19.69
CA ALA A 441 24.68 -14.32 18.77
C ALA A 441 23.34 -13.77 19.33
N ARG A 442 23.36 -13.15 20.52
CA ARG A 442 22.20 -12.58 21.24
C ARG A 442 21.73 -11.21 20.71
N ILE A 443 22.43 -10.57 19.76
CA ILE A 443 22.00 -9.27 19.20
C ILE A 443 20.66 -9.37 18.46
N ALA A 444 20.30 -10.54 17.90
CA ALA A 444 19.06 -10.73 17.15
C ALA A 444 17.79 -10.73 18.02
N GLU A 445 17.85 -11.20 19.27
CA GLU A 445 16.67 -11.43 20.13
C GLU A 445 15.99 -10.15 20.63
N ILE A 446 16.73 -9.04 20.75
CA ILE A 446 16.22 -7.80 21.38
C ILE A 446 15.45 -6.92 20.39
N SER A 447 15.54 -7.18 19.09
CA SER A 447 14.84 -6.39 18.07
C SER A 447 13.31 -6.51 18.11
N GLY A 448 12.73 -7.40 18.93
CA GLY A 448 11.29 -7.67 18.98
C GLY A 448 10.71 -8.11 17.63
N THR A 449 11.58 -8.37 16.66
CA THR A 449 11.26 -8.66 15.28
C THR A 449 11.84 -10.05 15.01
N PRO A 450 11.02 -11.10 14.84
CA PRO A 450 11.54 -12.34 14.32
C PRO A 450 12.06 -12.02 12.91
N VAL A 451 13.38 -12.07 12.75
CA VAL A 451 13.99 -12.20 11.43
C VAL A 451 13.51 -13.56 10.93
N GLY A 452 12.46 -13.56 10.10
CA GLY A 452 12.06 -14.76 9.39
C GLY A 452 13.27 -15.27 8.60
N PRO A 453 13.45 -16.59 8.46
CA PRO A 453 14.55 -17.11 7.67
C PRO A 453 14.52 -16.46 6.29
N ALA A 454 15.68 -16.00 5.82
CA ALA A 454 15.84 -15.58 4.44
C ALA A 454 15.26 -16.70 3.56
N ASN A 455 14.22 -16.40 2.79
CA ASN A 455 13.61 -17.33 1.85
C ASN A 455 14.63 -17.64 0.75
N GLY A 456 15.56 -18.55 1.06
CA GLY A 456 16.27 -19.33 0.07
C GLY A 456 15.25 -20.31 -0.51
N VAL A 457 14.98 -20.16 -1.80
CA VAL A 457 14.19 -21.11 -2.58
C VAL A 457 14.86 -22.48 -2.52
N ALA A 458 14.41 -23.33 -1.60
CA ALA A 458 14.80 -24.73 -1.55
C ALA A 458 14.00 -25.48 -2.63
N SER A 459 14.62 -25.66 -3.79
CA SER A 459 14.19 -26.65 -4.78
C SER A 459 14.29 -28.04 -4.17
N ALA A 460 13.15 -28.62 -3.79
CA ALA A 460 13.02 -30.05 -3.56
C ALA A 460 12.91 -30.75 -4.93
N LYS A 461 13.98 -31.41 -5.37
CA LYS A 461 13.89 -32.50 -6.35
C LYS A 461 14.57 -33.73 -5.79
N GLY A 462 13.74 -34.76 -5.55
CA GLY A 462 14.19 -36.11 -5.25
C GLY A 462 15.05 -36.65 -6.39
N GLY A 463 16.12 -37.34 -6.03
CA GLY A 463 17.04 -37.96 -6.96
C GLY A 463 16.57 -39.32 -7.43
N ILE A 464 16.86 -39.64 -8.70
CA ILE A 464 17.28 -40.96 -9.20
C ILE A 464 18.16 -40.71 -10.44
N GLY A 465 19.33 -41.36 -10.53
CA GLY A 465 19.91 -41.78 -11.82
C GLY A 465 21.24 -41.16 -12.30
N LYS A 466 22.35 -41.84 -11.94
CA LYS A 466 23.64 -42.08 -12.64
C LYS A 466 24.11 -41.20 -13.84
N SER A 467 25.37 -40.78 -13.68
CA SER A 467 26.53 -40.76 -14.60
C SER A 467 26.58 -39.85 -15.84
N GLY A 468 27.64 -39.02 -15.90
CA GLY A 468 28.45 -38.81 -17.12
C GLY A 468 28.77 -37.37 -17.49
N GLY A 469 30.08 -37.05 -17.59
CA GLY A 469 30.60 -36.19 -18.66
C GLY A 469 30.80 -34.70 -18.40
N LEU A 470 32.06 -34.27 -18.52
CA LEU A 470 32.54 -32.88 -18.59
C LEU A 470 31.96 -32.10 -19.78
N GLY A 471 31.74 -30.79 -19.59
CA GLY A 471 31.53 -29.82 -20.67
C GLY A 471 31.23 -28.41 -20.17
N ALA A 472 32.10 -27.45 -20.50
CA ALA A 472 31.94 -26.02 -20.20
C ALA A 472 30.79 -25.40 -21.03
N SER A 473 30.03 -24.48 -20.44
CA SER A 473 29.14 -23.56 -21.19
C SER A 473 28.91 -22.23 -20.45
N GLU A 474 28.62 -21.22 -21.27
CA GLU A 474 28.56 -19.77 -21.06
C GLU A 474 27.55 -19.23 -20.02
N PRO A 475 27.70 -17.96 -19.58
CA PRO A 475 26.82 -17.37 -18.57
C PRO A 475 25.40 -17.10 -19.11
N LEU A 476 24.42 -17.74 -18.47
CA LEU A 476 22.99 -17.53 -18.70
C LEU A 476 22.54 -16.15 -18.20
N SER A 477 21.98 -15.36 -19.12
CA SER A 477 21.19 -14.16 -18.86
C SER A 477 19.94 -14.49 -18.04
N VAL A 478 19.76 -13.82 -16.90
CA VAL A 478 18.59 -13.95 -16.04
C VAL A 478 17.48 -13.05 -16.59
N ALA A 479 16.39 -13.64 -17.07
CA ALA A 479 15.19 -12.91 -17.47
C ALA A 479 14.51 -12.25 -16.25
N PRO A 480 13.89 -11.06 -16.42
CA PRO A 480 13.23 -10.35 -15.33
C PRO A 480 11.98 -11.09 -14.80
N PHE A 481 11.75 -10.89 -13.51
CA PHE A 481 10.64 -11.40 -12.70
C PHE A 481 9.28 -10.90 -13.20
N ASP A 482 8.32 -11.82 -13.41
CA ASP A 482 6.93 -11.55 -13.79
C ASP A 482 5.99 -11.67 -12.57
N PRO A 483 5.46 -10.56 -12.04
CA PRO A 483 4.61 -10.55 -10.84
C PRO A 483 3.16 -11.02 -11.06
N THR A 484 2.74 -11.38 -12.28
CA THR A 484 1.33 -11.75 -12.56
C THR A 484 0.95 -13.19 -12.16
N ARG A 485 1.89 -13.98 -11.62
CA ARG A 485 1.72 -15.42 -11.35
C ARG A 485 1.59 -15.85 -9.89
N ALA A 486 1.63 -14.95 -8.92
CA ALA A 486 1.38 -15.33 -7.53
C ALA A 486 -0.14 -15.43 -7.26
N GLY A 487 -0.66 -16.64 -7.02
CA GLY A 487 -1.94 -16.83 -6.32
C GLY A 487 -3.07 -17.58 -7.04
N ARG A 488 -2.97 -17.95 -8.33
CA ARG A 488 -4.04 -18.74 -8.97
C ARG A 488 -3.95 -20.22 -8.57
N VAL A 489 -4.94 -20.71 -7.83
CA VAL A 489 -5.23 -22.16 -7.76
C VAL A 489 -5.70 -22.59 -9.14
N ALA A 490 -4.92 -23.41 -9.83
CA ALA A 490 -5.33 -23.99 -11.10
C ALA A 490 -6.52 -24.94 -10.88
N PRO A 491 -7.58 -24.92 -11.71
CA PRO A 491 -8.62 -25.93 -11.65
C PRO A 491 -8.05 -27.31 -12.02
N PRO A 492 -8.65 -28.42 -11.55
CA PRO A 492 -8.19 -29.76 -11.86
C PRO A 492 -8.23 -30.00 -13.37
N ALA A 493 -7.17 -30.63 -13.89
CA ALA A 493 -7.00 -30.94 -15.31
C ALA A 493 -8.09 -31.93 -15.79
N GLY A 494 -9.17 -31.40 -16.36
CA GLY A 494 -10.12 -32.15 -17.18
C GLY A 494 -9.58 -32.33 -18.60
N ALA A 495 -9.76 -33.53 -19.15
CA ALA A 495 -9.27 -33.93 -20.46
C ALA A 495 -9.73 -32.98 -21.59
N ALA A 496 -8.79 -32.64 -22.48
CA ALA A 496 -9.05 -31.82 -23.66
C ALA A 496 -10.03 -32.51 -24.62
N PRO A 497 -11.10 -31.83 -25.08
CA PRO A 497 -11.92 -32.35 -26.18
C PRO A 497 -11.17 -32.20 -27.50
N GLN A 498 -11.23 -33.26 -28.31
CA GLN A 498 -10.68 -33.29 -29.67
C GLN A 498 -11.34 -32.21 -30.55
N ALA A 499 -10.51 -31.40 -31.19
CA ALA A 499 -10.96 -30.41 -32.16
C ALA A 499 -11.59 -31.11 -33.38
N SER A 500 -12.87 -30.85 -33.62
CA SER A 500 -13.52 -31.18 -34.89
C SER A 500 -13.36 -30.03 -35.87
N LYS A 501 -13.21 -30.41 -37.14
CA LYS A 501 -12.91 -29.58 -38.32
C LYS A 501 -14.02 -28.56 -38.57
N PRO A 502 -13.71 -27.29 -38.94
CA PRO A 502 -14.74 -26.29 -39.20
C PRO A 502 -15.54 -26.62 -40.46
N ALA A 503 -16.87 -26.52 -40.36
CA ALA A 503 -17.79 -26.57 -41.48
C ALA A 503 -17.97 -25.16 -42.09
N ASP A 504 -18.14 -25.10 -43.41
CA ASP A 504 -18.30 -23.89 -44.20
C ASP A 504 -19.50 -23.01 -43.76
N PRO A 505 -19.37 -21.67 -43.84
CA PRO A 505 -20.43 -20.76 -43.43
C PRO A 505 -21.53 -20.65 -44.51
N SER A 506 -22.75 -21.06 -44.16
CA SER A 506 -23.96 -20.64 -44.87
C SER A 506 -24.45 -19.26 -44.38
N PRO A 507 -25.05 -18.43 -45.26
CA PRO A 507 -25.37 -17.04 -44.95
C PRO A 507 -26.59 -16.92 -44.01
N ALA A 508 -26.42 -16.21 -42.90
CA ALA A 508 -27.49 -15.93 -41.95
C ALA A 508 -28.43 -14.82 -42.46
N LYS A 509 -29.74 -15.05 -42.34
CA LYS A 509 -30.81 -14.07 -42.55
C LYS A 509 -30.75 -12.94 -41.52
N ALA A 510 -31.04 -11.72 -41.98
CA ALA A 510 -31.15 -10.53 -41.13
C ALA A 510 -32.28 -10.66 -40.10
N PRO A 511 -32.07 -10.24 -38.84
CA PRO A 511 -33.13 -10.21 -37.83
C PRO A 511 -34.03 -8.97 -37.99
N THR A 512 -35.33 -9.22 -37.85
CA THR A 512 -36.43 -8.24 -37.80
C THR A 512 -36.38 -7.43 -36.49
N PRO A 513 -36.66 -6.11 -36.51
CA PRO A 513 -36.57 -5.28 -35.30
C PRO A 513 -37.75 -5.53 -34.35
N THR A 514 -37.44 -5.67 -33.06
CA THR A 514 -38.43 -5.73 -31.97
C THR A 514 -38.41 -4.42 -31.18
N THR A 515 -39.61 -3.90 -30.94
CA THR A 515 -39.96 -2.61 -30.31
C THR A 515 -39.57 -2.57 -28.82
N PRO A 516 -39.15 -1.41 -28.26
CA PRO A 516 -38.73 -1.30 -26.87
C PRO A 516 -39.90 -1.38 -25.88
N ALA A 517 -39.70 -2.15 -24.81
CA ALA A 517 -40.60 -2.20 -23.65
C ALA A 517 -40.41 -0.94 -22.79
N GLY A 518 -41.54 -0.31 -22.40
CA GLY A 518 -41.59 0.89 -21.57
C GLY A 518 -41.27 0.65 -20.08
N PRO A 519 -41.22 1.73 -19.28
CA PRO A 519 -40.73 1.70 -17.90
C PRO A 519 -41.73 1.07 -16.92
N ILE A 520 -41.22 0.20 -16.04
CA ILE A 520 -41.95 -0.35 -14.91
C ILE A 520 -41.76 0.58 -13.71
N THR A 521 -42.86 1.11 -13.20
CA THR A 521 -42.96 1.80 -11.90
C THR A 521 -43.23 0.78 -10.80
N VAL A 522 -42.57 0.93 -9.64
CA VAL A 522 -42.93 0.20 -8.41
C VAL A 522 -43.34 1.21 -7.35
N ALA A 523 -44.55 1.01 -6.81
CA ALA A 523 -45.17 1.83 -5.79
C ALA A 523 -44.64 1.50 -4.39
N GLY A 524 -44.69 2.51 -3.51
CA GLY A 524 -44.18 2.47 -2.14
C GLY A 524 -44.89 1.49 -1.20
N GLY A 525 -44.14 1.16 -0.16
CA GLY A 525 -44.51 0.47 1.07
C GLY A 525 -43.41 0.71 2.08
#